data_AF-A0A4P6DWG3-F1
#
_entry.id   AF-A0A4P6DWG3-F1
#
_cell.length_a   1.000
_cell.length_b   1.000
_cell.length_c   1.000
_cell.angle_alpha   90.00
_cell.angle_beta   90.00
_cell.angle_gamma   90.00
#
_symmetry.space_group_name_H-M   'P 1'
#
loop_
_entity.id
_entity.type
_entity.pdbx_description
1 polymer ?
#
loop_
_entity_poly.entity_id
_entity_poly.type
_entity_poly.pdbx_seq_one_letter_code
_entity_poly.pdbx_strand_id
1 'polypeptide(L)'
;MTAKNKKTDNVTETLDDIKTRIEVLHDLPDLTPPNRLNVRQSGETAVTYEMVREAFTQMQEDKDSDLTVTAAVSYINEKMDAWMRLVAVDEAKYDEWAQGREPFELAGAFIALIGFYKGELGKSRRSAKPTPAAESN
;
A
#
# COMPACT_ATOMS: atom_id res chain seq x y z
N MET A 1 30.25 15.79 -29.85
CA MET A 1 29.16 14.82 -29.62
C MET A 1 28.59 15.08 -28.23
N THR A 2 27.44 15.74 -28.16
CA THR A 2 26.76 16.12 -26.91
C THR A 2 25.94 14.93 -26.42
N ALA A 3 26.33 14.35 -25.28
CA ALA A 3 25.54 13.34 -24.61
C ALA A 3 24.24 13.98 -24.10
N LYS A 4 23.10 13.59 -24.67
CA LYS A 4 21.78 13.98 -24.18
C LYS A 4 21.58 13.36 -22.80
N ASN A 5 21.49 14.22 -21.79
CA ASN A 5 20.94 13.91 -20.48
C ASN A 5 19.58 13.21 -20.66
N LYS A 6 19.53 11.91 -20.39
CA LYS A 6 18.27 11.19 -20.22
C LYS A 6 17.73 11.60 -18.85
N LYS A 7 16.89 12.64 -18.80
CA LYS A 7 15.97 12.84 -17.67
C LYS A 7 15.14 11.56 -17.62
N THR A 8 15.44 10.69 -16.66
CA THR A 8 14.46 9.73 -16.16
C THR A 8 13.35 10.58 -15.56
N ASP A 9 12.29 10.80 -16.33
CA ASP A 9 11.03 11.28 -15.76
C ASP A 9 10.65 10.25 -14.70
N ASN A 10 10.84 10.60 -13.43
CA ASN A 10 10.35 9.82 -12.31
C ASN A 10 8.82 9.89 -12.36
N VAL A 11 8.21 9.01 -13.15
CA VAL A 11 6.77 8.79 -13.10
C VAL A 11 6.49 8.21 -11.72
N THR A 12 5.93 9.04 -10.83
CA THR A 12 5.41 8.58 -9.55
C THR A 12 4.17 7.76 -9.87
N GLU A 13 4.23 6.43 -9.67
CA GLU A 13 3.07 5.54 -9.74
C GLU A 13 1.97 6.11 -8.84
N THR A 14 0.74 6.21 -9.37
CA THR A 14 -0.44 6.68 -8.66
C THR A 14 -1.32 5.50 -8.22
N LEU A 15 -2.31 5.77 -7.36
CA LEU A 15 -3.28 4.73 -6.97
C LEU A 15 -4.05 4.20 -8.20
N ASP A 16 -4.38 5.08 -9.15
CA ASP A 16 -5.10 4.70 -10.37
C ASP A 16 -4.23 3.84 -11.29
N ASP A 17 -2.91 4.06 -11.32
CA ASP A 17 -1.98 3.20 -12.05
C ASP A 17 -1.96 1.78 -11.47
N ILE A 18 -2.04 1.65 -10.14
CA ILE A 18 -2.12 0.35 -9.45
C ILE A 18 -3.44 -0.35 -9.77
N LYS A 19 -4.57 0.36 -9.68
CA LYS A 19 -5.90 -0.17 -10.03
C LYS A 19 -5.99 -0.61 -11.49
N THR A 20 -5.32 0.12 -12.40
CA THR A 20 -5.25 -0.23 -13.83
C THR A 20 -4.41 -1.47 -14.08
N ARG A 21 -3.30 -1.63 -13.34
CA ARG A 21 -2.37 -2.76 -13.51
C ARG A 21 -2.86 -4.05 -12.84
N ILE A 22 -3.63 -3.94 -11.77
CA ILE A 22 -4.09 -5.08 -10.96
C ILE A 22 -5.60 -5.20 -11.10
N GLU A 23 -6.05 -6.11 -11.96
CA GLU A 23 -7.45 -6.25 -12.37
C GLU A 23 -8.43 -6.38 -11.20
N VAL A 24 -8.07 -7.15 -10.16
CA VAL A 24 -8.91 -7.31 -8.96
C VAL A 24 -9.12 -6.00 -8.18
N LEU A 25 -8.33 -4.95 -8.44
CA LEU A 25 -8.48 -3.63 -7.81
C LEU A 25 -9.20 -2.61 -8.71
N HIS A 26 -9.59 -2.97 -9.94
CA HIS A 26 -10.16 -2.03 -10.91
C HIS A 26 -11.41 -1.31 -10.37
N ASP A 27 -12.28 -2.05 -9.69
CA ASP A 27 -13.53 -1.57 -9.10
C ASP A 27 -13.40 -1.26 -7.60
N LEU A 28 -12.17 -1.20 -7.07
CA LEU A 28 -11.93 -0.86 -5.68
C LEU A 28 -12.49 0.53 -5.38
N PRO A 29 -13.33 0.68 -4.33
CA PRO A 29 -13.84 1.97 -3.88
C PRO A 29 -12.74 3.00 -3.57
N ASP A 30 -13.16 4.24 -3.38
CA ASP A 30 -12.24 5.31 -3.05
C ASP A 30 -11.58 5.08 -1.69
N LEU A 31 -10.25 5.21 -1.66
CA LEU A 31 -9.44 5.17 -0.46
C LEU A 31 -8.91 6.57 -0.15
N THR A 32 -8.68 6.83 1.12
CA THR A 32 -8.01 8.06 1.56
C THR A 32 -6.58 8.04 1.00
N PRO A 33 -6.16 9.04 0.21
CA PRO A 33 -4.84 9.03 -0.41
C PRO A 33 -3.73 9.18 0.64
N PRO A 34 -2.51 8.67 0.39
CA PRO A 34 -1.41 8.66 1.37
C PRO A 34 -1.10 10.03 2.00
N ASN A 35 -1.19 11.11 1.22
CA ASN A 35 -0.92 12.48 1.67
C ASN A 35 -2.04 13.10 2.52
N ARG A 36 -3.17 12.41 2.71
CA ARG A 36 -4.31 12.84 3.53
C ARG A 36 -4.55 11.93 4.74
N LEU A 37 -3.73 10.90 4.93
CA LEU A 37 -3.82 10.05 6.10
C LEU A 37 -3.53 10.86 7.38
N ASN A 38 -4.35 10.66 8.40
CA ASN A 38 -4.06 11.19 9.72
C ASN A 38 -2.91 10.40 10.40
N VAL A 39 -2.49 10.84 11.59
CA VAL A 39 -1.35 10.23 12.32
C VAL A 39 -1.61 8.75 12.62
N ARG A 40 -2.82 8.40 13.05
CA ARG A 40 -3.21 7.00 13.33
C ARG A 40 -3.12 6.16 12.06
N GLN A 41 -3.77 6.59 10.98
CA GLN A 41 -3.77 5.87 9.70
C GLN A 41 -2.35 5.70 9.12
N SER A 42 -1.50 6.73 9.26
CA SER A 42 -0.11 6.66 8.83
C SER A 42 0.71 5.65 9.67
N GLY A 43 0.48 5.61 10.98
CA GLY A 43 1.10 4.65 11.88
C GLY A 43 0.69 3.21 11.56
N GLU A 44 -0.62 2.98 11.42
CA GLU A 44 -1.16 1.66 11.05
C GLU A 44 -0.67 1.21 9.68
N THR A 45 -0.58 2.12 8.70
CA THR A 45 0.01 1.79 7.38
C THR A 45 1.44 1.27 7.50
N ALA A 46 2.26 1.87 8.37
CA ALA A 46 3.63 1.43 8.57
C ALA A 46 3.71 0.06 9.26
N VAL A 47 2.84 -0.20 10.24
CA VAL A 47 2.78 -1.48 10.96
C VAL A 47 2.24 -2.60 10.05
N THR A 48 1.10 -2.37 9.38
CA THR A 48 0.50 -3.32 8.44
C THR A 48 1.48 -3.68 7.33
N TYR A 49 2.22 -2.70 6.79
CA TYR A 49 3.25 -2.97 5.78
C TYR A 49 4.30 -3.97 6.29
N GLU A 50 4.86 -3.78 7.50
CA GLU A 50 5.88 -4.69 8.02
C GLU A 50 5.32 -6.09 8.31
N MET A 51 4.10 -6.17 8.87
CA MET A 51 3.41 -7.45 9.12
C MET A 51 3.16 -8.22 7.82
N VAL A 52 2.64 -7.56 6.79
CA VAL A 52 2.38 -8.16 5.48
C VAL A 52 3.68 -8.55 4.80
N ARG A 53 4.73 -7.72 4.89
CA ARG A 53 6.06 -8.02 4.32
C ARG A 53 6.69 -9.24 4.98
N GLU A 54 6.58 -9.38 6.29
CA GLU A 54 7.09 -10.55 7.02
C GLU A 54 6.36 -11.83 6.61
N ALA A 55 5.02 -11.81 6.60
CA ALA A 55 4.22 -12.95 6.15
C ALA A 55 4.51 -13.33 4.68
N PHE A 56 4.65 -12.34 3.80
CA PHE A 56 5.05 -12.57 2.41
C PHE A 56 6.45 -13.16 2.30
N THR A 57 7.40 -12.72 3.13
CA THR A 57 8.77 -13.27 3.14
C THR A 57 8.76 -14.72 3.57
N GLN A 58 8.05 -15.05 4.65
CA GLN A 58 7.91 -16.42 5.13
C GLN A 58 7.25 -17.34 4.08
N MET A 59 6.21 -16.84 3.39
CA MET A 59 5.58 -17.54 2.28
C MET A 59 6.56 -17.85 1.14
N GLN A 60 7.47 -16.93 0.83
CA GLN A 60 8.47 -17.14 -0.24
C GLN A 60 9.59 -18.10 0.17
N GLU A 61 9.96 -18.12 1.45
CA GLU A 61 10.97 -19.02 2.00
C GLU A 61 10.51 -20.48 2.00
N ASP A 62 9.22 -20.73 2.20
CA ASP A 62 8.62 -22.07 2.25
C ASP A 62 7.42 -22.18 1.29
N LYS A 63 7.64 -21.78 0.04
CA LYS A 63 6.61 -21.70 -1.01
C LYS A 63 6.06 -23.06 -1.46
N ASP A 64 6.76 -24.15 -1.16
CA ASP A 64 6.36 -25.51 -1.54
C ASP A 64 5.45 -26.16 -0.48
N SER A 65 5.23 -25.48 0.66
CA SER A 65 4.31 -25.89 1.71
C SER A 65 2.95 -25.21 1.53
N ASP A 66 1.95 -25.99 1.08
CA ASP A 66 0.56 -25.51 0.93
C ASP A 66 0.02 -24.89 2.23
N LEU A 67 0.37 -25.45 3.39
CA LEU A 67 -0.05 -24.92 4.68
C LEU A 67 0.59 -23.57 4.97
N THR A 68 1.91 -23.43 4.73
CA THR A 68 2.63 -22.16 4.96
C THR A 68 2.08 -21.07 4.05
N VAL A 69 1.88 -21.38 2.77
CA VAL A 69 1.31 -20.44 1.81
C VAL A 69 -0.12 -20.04 2.20
N THR A 70 -0.98 -21.00 2.52
CA THR A 70 -2.37 -20.72 2.92
C THR A 70 -2.44 -19.89 4.20
N ALA A 71 -1.59 -20.19 5.19
CA ALA A 71 -1.51 -19.43 6.44
C ALA A 71 -1.07 -17.98 6.20
N ALA A 72 -0.06 -17.77 5.34
CA ALA A 72 0.41 -16.44 5.00
C ALA A 72 -0.64 -15.63 4.24
N VAL A 73 -1.32 -16.22 3.24
CA VAL A 73 -2.41 -15.58 2.50
C VAL A 73 -3.55 -15.18 3.44
N SER A 74 -3.95 -16.07 4.35
CA SER A 74 -4.98 -15.78 5.36
C SER A 74 -4.57 -14.60 6.25
N TYR A 75 -3.34 -14.61 6.77
CA TYR A 75 -2.83 -13.54 7.61
C TYR A 75 -2.74 -12.20 6.88
N ILE A 76 -2.24 -12.20 5.64
CA ILE A 76 -2.17 -11.00 4.80
C ILE A 76 -3.57 -10.42 4.60
N ASN A 77 -4.55 -11.25 4.22
CA ASN A 77 -5.92 -10.80 4.02
C ASN A 77 -6.54 -10.26 5.32
N GLU A 78 -6.30 -10.87 6.47
CA GLU A 78 -6.78 -10.37 7.77
C GLU A 78 -6.22 -8.96 8.08
N LYS A 79 -4.90 -8.78 7.96
CA LYS A 79 -4.27 -7.49 8.28
C LYS A 79 -4.63 -6.41 7.28
N MET A 80 -4.77 -6.80 6.01
CA MET A 80 -5.16 -5.88 4.96
C MET A 80 -6.63 -5.52 5.06
N ASP A 81 -7.53 -6.43 5.40
CA ASP A 81 -8.95 -6.13 5.60
C ASP A 81 -9.16 -5.07 6.69
N ALA A 82 -8.51 -5.24 7.84
CA ALA A 82 -8.55 -4.25 8.92
C ALA A 82 -8.00 -2.89 8.48
N TRP A 83 -6.91 -2.88 7.72
CA TRP A 83 -6.30 -1.64 7.22
C TRP A 83 -7.16 -0.98 6.13
N MET A 84 -7.77 -1.77 5.23
CA MET A 84 -8.62 -1.29 4.15
C MET A 84 -9.86 -0.58 4.71
N ARG A 85 -10.54 -1.17 5.70
CA ARG A 85 -11.64 -0.49 6.41
C ARG A 85 -11.21 0.84 7.03
N LEU A 86 -10.00 0.88 7.61
CA LEU A 86 -9.46 2.08 8.24
C LEU A 86 -9.16 3.23 7.24
N VAL A 87 -8.78 2.91 6.00
CA VAL A 87 -8.40 3.91 4.99
C VAL A 87 -9.48 4.14 3.93
N ALA A 88 -10.50 3.29 3.83
CA ALA A 88 -11.63 3.48 2.93
C ALA A 88 -12.32 4.83 3.21
N VAL A 89 -12.72 5.52 2.14
CA VAL A 89 -13.57 6.73 2.26
C VAL A 89 -14.98 6.32 2.70
N ASP A 90 -15.45 5.18 2.22
CA ASP A 90 -16.73 4.57 2.56
C ASP A 90 -16.49 3.09 2.91
N GLU A 91 -16.49 2.79 4.21
CA GLU A 91 -16.24 1.45 4.74
C GLU A 91 -17.28 0.44 4.25
N ALA A 92 -18.54 0.84 4.12
CA ALA A 92 -19.62 -0.04 3.67
C ALA A 92 -19.43 -0.46 2.21
N LYS A 93 -19.01 0.48 1.34
CA LYS A 93 -18.67 0.14 -0.05
C LYS A 93 -17.46 -0.77 -0.15
N TYR A 94 -16.47 -0.59 0.73
CA TYR A 94 -15.35 -1.53 0.79
C TYR A 94 -15.84 -2.93 1.20
N ASP A 95 -16.70 -3.05 2.21
CA ASP A 95 -17.23 -4.34 2.65
C ASP A 95 -18.06 -5.02 1.55
N GLU A 96 -18.86 -4.27 0.80
CA GLU A 96 -19.58 -4.79 -0.39
C GLU A 96 -18.60 -5.26 -1.46
N TRP A 97 -17.58 -4.45 -1.75
CA TRP A 97 -16.56 -4.79 -2.74
C TRP A 97 -15.77 -6.04 -2.37
N ALA A 98 -15.45 -6.25 -1.09
CA ALA A 98 -14.64 -7.38 -0.62
C ALA A 98 -15.38 -8.73 -0.67
N GLN A 99 -16.72 -8.72 -0.72
CA GLN A 99 -17.52 -9.94 -0.68
C GLN A 99 -17.25 -10.86 -1.88
N GLY A 100 -17.03 -12.14 -1.58
CA GLY A 100 -16.89 -13.20 -2.58
C GLY A 100 -15.59 -13.17 -3.40
N ARG A 101 -14.64 -12.28 -3.08
CA ARG A 101 -13.35 -12.22 -3.77
C ARG A 101 -12.43 -13.37 -3.36
N GLU A 102 -11.58 -13.77 -4.32
CA GLU A 102 -10.65 -14.87 -4.14
C GLU A 102 -9.46 -14.44 -3.25
N PRO A 103 -9.18 -15.17 -2.15
CA PRO A 103 -8.15 -14.79 -1.18
C PRO A 103 -6.72 -14.67 -1.74
N PHE A 104 -6.30 -15.53 -2.66
CA PHE A 104 -4.94 -15.52 -3.20
C PHE A 104 -4.70 -14.34 -4.15
N GLU A 105 -5.68 -14.03 -5.00
CA GLU A 105 -5.69 -12.86 -5.87
C GLU A 105 -5.65 -11.56 -5.06
N LEU A 106 -6.44 -11.47 -3.99
CA LEU A 106 -6.44 -10.31 -3.10
C LEU A 106 -5.13 -10.15 -2.35
N ALA A 107 -4.51 -11.22 -1.83
CA ALA A 107 -3.26 -11.11 -1.10
C ALA A 107 -2.15 -10.48 -1.96
N GLY A 108 -2.01 -10.91 -3.23
CA GLY A 108 -1.06 -10.31 -4.17
C GLY A 108 -1.34 -8.83 -4.45
N ALA A 109 -2.61 -8.49 -4.68
CA ALA A 109 -3.04 -7.12 -4.91
C ALA A 109 -2.79 -6.21 -3.69
N PHE A 110 -3.08 -6.70 -2.50
CA PHE A 110 -2.89 -6.00 -1.24
C PHE A 110 -1.42 -5.72 -0.92
N ILE A 111 -0.51 -6.65 -1.20
CA ILE A 111 0.94 -6.43 -1.05
C ILE A 111 1.39 -5.23 -1.90
N ALA A 112 0.94 -5.15 -3.15
CA ALA A 112 1.27 -4.02 -4.02
C ALA A 112 0.70 -2.70 -3.49
N LEU A 113 -0.56 -2.72 -3.04
CA LEU A 113 -1.26 -1.54 -2.53
C LEU A 113 -0.60 -0.98 -1.25
N ILE A 114 -0.31 -1.83 -0.26
CA ILE A 114 0.31 -1.37 0.99
C ILE A 114 1.75 -0.90 0.77
N GLY A 115 2.48 -1.52 -0.17
CA GLY A 115 3.79 -1.07 -0.61
C GLY A 115 3.79 0.34 -1.19
N PHE A 116 2.81 0.65 -2.04
CA PHE A 116 2.59 2.00 -2.56
C PHE A 116 2.33 3.02 -1.45
N TYR A 117 1.39 2.73 -0.55
CA TYR A 117 1.05 3.61 0.58
C TYR A 117 2.26 3.88 1.47
N LYS A 118 3.05 2.84 1.80
CA LYS A 118 4.29 2.98 2.56
C LYS A 118 5.33 3.83 1.83
N GLY A 119 5.45 3.66 0.52
CA GLY A 119 6.37 4.41 -0.33
C GLY A 119 6.04 5.91 -0.34
N GLU A 120 4.78 6.27 -0.54
CA GLU A 120 4.31 7.66 -0.57
C GLU A 120 4.47 8.38 0.76
N LEU A 121 4.13 7.73 1.88
CA LEU A 121 4.37 8.29 3.22
C LEU A 121 5.87 8.58 3.46
N GLY A 122 6.75 7.75 2.91
CA GLY A 122 8.21 7.95 2.96
C GLY A 122 8.70 9.13 2.11
N LYS A 123 7.94 9.58 1.11
CA LYS A 123 8.26 10.75 0.27
C LYS A 123 7.80 12.06 0.92
N SER A 124 6.65 12.07 1.59
CA SER A 124 6.14 13.24 2.33
C SER A 124 7.12 13.73 3.40
N ARG A 125 7.78 12.81 4.14
CA ARG A 125 8.83 13.16 5.10
C ARG A 125 10.09 13.76 4.46
N ARG A 126 10.47 13.30 3.27
CA ARG A 126 11.66 13.77 2.54
C ARG A 126 11.42 15.10 1.82
N SER A 127 10.17 15.42 1.51
CA SER A 127 9.78 16.64 0.80
C SER A 127 9.46 17.82 1.74
N ALA A 128 9.28 17.55 3.04
CA ALA A 128 9.17 18.59 4.06
C ALA A 128 10.54 19.29 4.21
N LYS A 129 10.75 20.39 3.47
CA LYS A 129 11.86 21.30 3.74
C LYS A 129 11.71 21.83 5.18
N PRO A 130 12.79 21.89 5.99
CA PRO A 130 12.74 22.58 7.26
C PRO A 130 12.32 24.03 7.00
N THR A 131 11.20 24.47 7.58
CA THR A 131 10.91 25.90 7.66
C THR A 131 12.04 26.51 8.47
N PRO A 132 12.75 27.55 7.99
CA PRO A 132 13.70 28.24 8.83
C PRO A 132 12.90 28.80 10.01
N ALA A 133 13.15 28.28 11.21
CA ALA A 133 12.66 28.90 12.41
C ALA A 133 13.19 30.34 12.43
N ALA A 134 12.27 31.26 12.74
CA ALA A 134 12.48 32.69 12.79
C ALA A 134 13.82 33.07 13.45
N GLU A 135 14.65 33.79 12.71
CA GLU A 135 15.55 34.78 13.33
C GLU A 135 14.63 35.81 14.00
N SER A 136 14.51 35.72 15.32
CA SER A 136 13.95 36.80 16.13
C SER A 136 15.12 37.48 16.82
N ASN A 137 15.24 38.78 16.52
CA ASN A 137 16.23 39.74 17.01
C ASN A 137 16.49 39.69 18.52
#